data_AF-A0A1W5ZQP9-F1
#
_entry.id   AF-A0A1W5ZQP9-F1
#
_cell.length_a   1.000
_cell.length_b   1.000
_cell.length_c   1.000
_cell.angle_alpha   90.00
_cell.angle_beta   90.00
_cell.angle_gamma   90.00
#
_symmetry.space_group_name_H-M   'P 1'
#
loop_
_entity.id
_entity.type
_entity.pdbx_description
1 polymer ?
#
loop_
_entity_poly.entity_id
_entity_poly.type
_entity_poly.pdbx_seq_one_letter_code
_entity_poly.pdbx_strand_id
1 'polypeptide(L)'
;MKKLLVIGLTLLFSLNIFAGINSAEATTHQNISQAEVKFENDFRRLWIDHVLWTSNYITSATTVGAEDQKQVLERLLKNQEDIGNAIKPVYGEAAGNKLTELLKEHIVIAGEIVEAAKSGDEAKVNQLNKEWYRNADDIAAFLSGANPHLKNEDLKNLLYMHLELVTDDLVASLEKDWEARIAAIDEGITHIIVMADAISQGVVKQFPDKFK
;
A
#
# COMPACT_ATOMS: atom_id res chain seq x y z
N MET A 1 -35.67 -19.74 -84.27
CA MET A 1 -36.50 -18.91 -83.37
C MET A 1 -35.56 -18.10 -82.47
N LYS A 2 -35.75 -16.77 -82.50
CA LYS A 2 -35.25 -15.70 -81.60
C LYS A 2 -33.73 -15.53 -81.38
N LYS A 3 -33.23 -14.42 -81.96
CA LYS A 3 -31.99 -13.68 -81.67
C LYS A 3 -31.93 -13.28 -80.19
N LEU A 4 -30.73 -13.17 -79.60
CA LEU A 4 -30.38 -12.00 -78.78
C LEU A 4 -28.87 -11.85 -78.60
N LEU A 5 -28.47 -10.58 -78.67
CA LEU A 5 -27.16 -9.97 -78.67
C LEU A 5 -26.95 -9.36 -77.28
N VAL A 6 -25.81 -9.60 -76.62
CA VAL A 6 -25.43 -8.98 -75.33
C VAL A 6 -23.92 -8.74 -75.40
N ILE A 7 -23.43 -7.63 -75.96
CA ILE A 7 -23.15 -6.34 -75.30
C ILE A 7 -22.52 -6.53 -73.92
N GLY A 8 -21.21 -6.30 -73.85
CA GLY A 8 -20.47 -6.20 -72.60
C GLY A 8 -20.93 -5.01 -71.76
N LEU A 9 -20.88 -5.18 -70.45
CA LEU A 9 -20.87 -4.09 -69.50
C LEU A 9 -19.97 -4.47 -68.33
N THR A 10 -18.80 -3.86 -68.29
CA THR A 10 -17.89 -3.78 -67.16
C THR A 10 -18.62 -3.17 -65.96
N LEU A 11 -18.85 -3.95 -64.92
CA LEU A 11 -19.27 -3.46 -63.61
C LEU A 11 -18.02 -3.21 -62.75
N LEU A 12 -17.56 -1.97 -62.79
CA LEU A 12 -16.68 -1.40 -61.77
C LEU A 12 -17.50 -1.32 -60.47
N PHE A 13 -17.20 -2.20 -59.51
CA PHE A 13 -17.65 -2.02 -58.14
C PHE A 13 -16.89 -0.84 -57.53
N SER A 14 -17.55 0.31 -57.44
CA SER A 14 -17.11 1.41 -56.58
C SER A 14 -17.24 0.97 -55.13
N LEU A 15 -16.10 0.75 -54.46
CA LEU A 15 -16.04 0.66 -53.00
C LEU A 15 -16.52 1.99 -52.41
N ASN A 16 -17.72 2.03 -51.86
CA ASN A 16 -18.10 3.06 -50.91
C ASN A 16 -17.41 2.73 -49.58
N ILE A 17 -16.22 3.29 -49.36
CA ILE A 17 -15.64 3.37 -48.02
C ILE A 17 -16.45 4.45 -47.30
N PHE A 18 -17.49 4.05 -46.58
CA PHE A 18 -18.01 4.87 -45.50
C PHE A 18 -16.89 4.95 -44.46
N ALA A 19 -16.11 6.03 -44.50
CA ALA A 19 -15.27 6.41 -43.38
C ALA A 19 -16.23 6.75 -42.24
N GLY A 20 -16.66 5.73 -41.50
CA GLY A 20 -17.23 5.93 -40.18
C GLY A 20 -16.19 6.72 -39.41
N ILE A 21 -16.53 7.96 -39.07
CA ILE A 21 -15.80 8.71 -38.05
C ILE A 21 -16.07 7.93 -36.77
N ASN A 22 -15.24 6.91 -36.52
CA ASN A 22 -15.03 6.44 -35.17
C ASN A 22 -14.35 7.62 -34.48
N SER A 23 -15.17 8.51 -33.91
CA SER A 23 -14.73 9.30 -32.79
C SER A 23 -14.31 8.28 -31.73
N ALA A 24 -13.02 7.94 -31.73
CA ALA A 24 -12.41 7.37 -30.56
C ALA A 24 -12.73 8.36 -29.44
N GLU A 25 -13.65 7.99 -28.55
CA GLU A 25 -13.73 8.62 -27.26
C GLU A 25 -12.34 8.44 -26.66
N ALA A 26 -11.53 9.48 -26.77
CA ALA A 26 -10.34 9.59 -25.97
C ALA A 26 -10.86 9.53 -24.53
N THR A 27 -10.72 8.37 -23.90
CA THR A 27 -10.78 8.25 -22.45
C THR A 27 -9.92 9.38 -21.94
N THR A 28 -10.55 10.37 -21.32
CA THR A 28 -9.86 11.52 -20.75
C THR A 28 -8.80 10.96 -19.82
N HIS A 29 -7.53 10.98 -20.25
CA HIS A 29 -6.44 10.87 -19.31
C HIS A 29 -6.64 12.05 -18.38
N GLN A 30 -7.12 11.77 -17.17
CA GLN A 30 -7.09 12.74 -16.10
C GLN A 30 -5.61 13.13 -15.98
N ASN A 31 -5.28 14.36 -16.36
CA ASN A 31 -3.93 14.86 -16.19
C ASN A 31 -3.67 14.89 -14.67
N ILE A 32 -2.85 13.96 -14.17
CA ILE A 32 -2.43 13.91 -12.77
C ILE A 32 -1.73 15.23 -12.46
N SER A 33 -2.16 15.92 -11.40
CA SER A 33 -1.58 17.21 -11.05
C SER A 33 -0.20 17.03 -10.39
N GLN A 34 0.60 18.09 -10.38
CA GLN A 34 1.88 18.07 -9.66
C GLN A 34 1.68 17.89 -8.14
N ALA A 35 0.57 18.38 -7.59
CA ALA A 35 0.22 18.24 -6.18
C ALA A 35 -0.16 16.80 -5.83
N GLU A 36 -0.90 16.13 -6.71
CA GLU A 36 -1.25 14.70 -6.61
C GLU A 36 0.00 13.83 -6.63
N VAL A 37 0.87 13.98 -7.66
CA VAL A 37 2.14 13.24 -7.76
C VAL A 37 3.00 13.44 -6.52
N LYS A 38 3.09 14.68 -6.02
CA LYS A 38 3.90 15.00 -4.83
C LYS A 38 3.34 14.28 -3.60
N PHE A 39 2.03 14.32 -3.39
CA PHE A 39 1.40 13.67 -2.25
C PHE A 39 1.59 12.15 -2.28
N GLU A 40 1.31 11.50 -3.41
CA GLU A 40 1.51 10.06 -3.55
C GLU A 40 2.96 9.65 -3.27
N ASN A 41 3.93 10.37 -3.84
CA ASN A 41 5.35 10.05 -3.65
C ASN A 41 5.82 10.29 -2.22
N ASP A 42 5.40 11.38 -1.58
CA ASP A 42 5.71 11.64 -0.17
C ASP A 42 5.10 10.55 0.72
N PHE A 43 3.88 10.10 0.41
CA PHE A 43 3.19 9.05 1.15
C PHE A 43 3.85 7.68 0.95
N ARG A 44 4.17 7.29 -0.29
CA ARG A 44 4.97 6.09 -0.61
C ARG A 44 6.27 6.09 0.19
N ARG A 45 7.00 7.20 0.20
CA ARG A 45 8.26 7.32 0.95
C ARG A 45 8.07 7.04 2.44
N LEU A 46 7.01 7.55 3.06
CA LEU A 46 6.74 7.32 4.48
C LEU A 46 6.41 5.84 4.80
N TRP A 47 5.71 5.16 3.91
CA TRP A 47 5.41 3.73 4.05
C TRP A 47 6.61 2.83 3.72
N ILE A 48 7.47 3.23 2.78
CA ILE A 48 8.77 2.58 2.57
C ILE A 48 9.65 2.75 3.81
N ASP A 49 9.73 3.96 4.37
CA ASP A 49 10.41 4.22 5.64
C ASP A 49 9.87 3.29 6.73
N HIS A 50 8.56 3.06 6.81
CA HIS A 50 7.95 2.13 7.79
C HIS A 50 8.54 0.71 7.67
N VAL A 51 8.54 0.12 6.47
CA VAL A 51 9.13 -1.23 6.26
C VAL A 51 10.62 -1.24 6.59
N LEU A 52 11.36 -0.23 6.13
CA LEU A 52 12.80 -0.13 6.38
C LEU A 52 13.10 -0.05 7.89
N TRP A 53 12.41 0.81 8.64
CA TRP A 53 12.66 0.97 10.07
C TRP A 53 12.19 -0.24 10.89
N THR A 54 11.13 -0.92 10.47
CA THR A 54 10.70 -2.20 11.06
C THR A 54 11.76 -3.28 10.87
N SER A 55 12.28 -3.44 9.65
CA SER A 55 13.32 -4.43 9.37
C SER A 55 14.65 -4.12 10.06
N ASN A 56 15.01 -2.83 10.17
CA ASN A 56 16.15 -2.39 10.99
C ASN A 56 15.93 -2.73 12.47
N TYR A 57 14.73 -2.49 13.01
CA TYR A 57 14.42 -2.83 14.40
C TYR A 57 14.53 -4.34 14.64
N ILE A 58 13.98 -5.17 13.74
CA ILE A 58 14.13 -6.63 13.79
C ILE A 58 15.61 -7.00 13.79
N THR A 59 16.42 -6.42 12.90
CA THR A 59 17.87 -6.66 12.84
C THR A 59 18.56 -6.32 14.15
N SER A 60 18.34 -5.12 14.68
CA SER A 60 18.91 -4.70 15.97
C SER A 60 18.45 -5.58 17.12
N ALA A 61 17.20 -6.02 17.12
CA ALA A 61 16.64 -6.85 18.19
C ALA A 61 17.15 -8.29 18.16
N THR A 62 17.43 -8.86 16.98
CA THR A 62 17.86 -10.26 16.81
C THR A 62 19.38 -10.42 16.72
N THR A 63 20.13 -9.34 16.50
CA THR A 63 21.60 -9.36 16.46
C THR A 63 22.20 -9.30 17.86
N VAL A 64 22.99 -10.32 18.21
CA VAL A 64 23.69 -10.38 19.50
C VAL A 64 24.67 -9.21 19.63
N GLY A 65 24.50 -8.39 20.66
CA GLY A 65 25.39 -7.28 20.98
C GLY A 65 25.09 -5.97 20.24
N ALA A 66 23.98 -5.88 19.50
CA ALA A 66 23.53 -4.60 18.95
C ALA A 66 23.16 -3.61 20.08
N GLU A 67 23.61 -2.36 19.96
CA GLU A 67 23.41 -1.30 20.97
C GLU A 67 22.42 -0.22 20.50
N ASP A 68 21.91 -0.32 19.28
CA ASP A 68 21.11 0.71 18.60
C ASP A 68 19.60 0.48 18.64
N GLN A 69 19.14 -0.66 19.21
CA GLN A 69 17.72 -1.06 19.22
C GLN A 69 16.79 0.06 19.73
N LYS A 70 17.21 0.80 20.77
CA LYS A 70 16.43 1.91 21.33
C LYS A 70 16.28 3.06 20.33
N GLN A 71 17.37 3.50 19.71
CA GLN A 71 17.39 4.62 18.77
C GLN A 71 16.62 4.26 17.49
N VAL A 72 16.73 3.02 17.03
CA VAL A 72 15.97 2.51 15.88
C VAL A 72 14.46 2.47 16.20
N LEU A 73 14.07 2.00 17.39
CA LEU A 73 12.67 2.01 17.83
C LEU A 73 12.11 3.45 17.93
N GLU A 74 12.87 4.39 18.49
CA GLU A 74 12.47 5.80 18.55
C GLU A 74 12.24 6.38 17.14
N ARG A 75 13.09 6.04 16.17
CA ARG A 75 12.93 6.46 14.78
C ARG A 75 11.71 5.81 14.11
N LEU A 76 11.46 4.53 14.37
CA LEU A 76 10.29 3.80 13.87
C LEU A 76 8.98 4.38 14.44
N LEU A 77 8.94 4.70 15.73
CA LEU A 77 7.80 5.38 16.35
C LEU A 77 7.60 6.79 15.80
N LYS A 78 8.70 7.50 15.48
CA LYS A 78 8.62 8.81 14.82
C LYS A 78 8.03 8.72 13.42
N ASN A 79 8.34 7.67 12.67
CA ASN A 79 7.74 7.43 11.35
C ASN A 79 6.20 7.33 11.41
N GLN A 80 5.64 6.79 12.50
CA GLN A 80 4.18 6.71 12.68
C GLN A 80 3.55 8.09 12.87
N GLU A 81 4.25 9.01 13.54
CA GLU A 81 3.85 10.42 13.61
C GLU A 81 3.95 11.10 12.24
N ASP A 82 5.00 10.78 11.47
CA ASP A 82 5.20 11.35 10.14
C ASP A 82 4.07 10.93 9.18
N ILE A 83 3.63 9.66 9.22
CA ILE A 83 2.46 9.15 8.47
C ILE A 83 1.18 9.87 8.91
N GLY A 84 0.92 9.96 10.22
CA GLY A 84 -0.25 10.66 10.75
C GLY A 84 -0.26 12.15 10.38
N ASN A 85 0.90 12.81 10.38
CA ASN A 85 1.04 14.21 9.97
C ASN A 85 0.76 14.42 8.48
N ALA A 86 1.09 13.46 7.62
CA ALA A 86 0.88 13.57 6.17
C ALA A 86 -0.60 13.75 5.78
N ILE A 87 -1.53 13.23 6.59
CA ILE A 87 -2.97 13.34 6.32
C ILE A 87 -3.63 14.58 6.94
N LYS A 88 -2.96 15.28 7.87
CA LYS A 88 -3.52 16.44 8.59
C LYS A 88 -3.96 17.60 7.68
N PRO A 89 -3.24 17.97 6.60
CA PRO A 89 -3.69 19.04 5.70
C PRO A 89 -5.03 18.75 5.00
N VAL A 90 -5.43 17.48 4.97
CA VAL A 90 -6.64 16.99 4.29
C VAL A 90 -7.75 16.71 5.29
N TYR A 91 -7.46 15.93 6.34
CA TYR A 91 -8.45 15.45 7.32
C TYR A 91 -8.43 16.19 8.68
N GLY A 92 -7.47 17.10 8.89
CA GLY A 92 -7.32 17.85 10.13
C GLY A 92 -6.52 17.13 11.22
N GLU A 93 -6.20 17.89 12.28
CA GLU A 93 -5.35 17.45 13.39
C GLU A 93 -5.87 16.20 14.11
N ALA A 94 -7.18 16.14 14.38
CA ALA A 94 -7.79 15.03 15.12
C ALA A 94 -7.60 13.69 14.39
N ALA A 95 -7.83 13.67 13.08
CA ALA A 95 -7.66 12.46 12.26
C ALA A 95 -6.19 12.02 12.20
N GLY A 96 -5.27 12.95 11.95
CA GLY A 96 -3.83 12.63 11.92
C GLY A 96 -3.28 12.12 13.25
N ASN A 97 -3.73 12.70 14.37
CA ASN A 97 -3.37 12.24 15.70
C ASN A 97 -3.94 10.85 16.01
N LYS A 98 -5.19 10.57 15.59
CA LYS A 98 -5.78 9.24 15.80
C LYS A 98 -5.07 8.16 14.99
N LEU A 99 -4.70 8.45 13.74
CA LEU A 99 -3.90 7.53 12.93
C LEU A 99 -2.54 7.27 13.57
N THR A 100 -1.88 8.32 14.08
CA THR A 100 -0.60 8.20 14.81
C THR A 100 -0.72 7.26 16.01
N GLU A 101 -1.78 7.40 16.80
CA GLU A 101 -2.03 6.56 17.98
C GLU A 101 -2.15 5.08 17.61
N LEU A 102 -2.98 4.76 16.61
CA LEU A 102 -3.20 3.39 16.13
C LEU A 102 -1.91 2.77 15.58
N LEU A 103 -1.13 3.53 14.81
CA LEU A 103 0.14 3.08 14.25
C LEU A 103 1.24 2.93 15.31
N LYS A 104 1.25 3.76 16.35
CA LYS A 104 2.20 3.57 17.47
C LYS A 104 1.86 2.34 18.28
N GLU A 105 0.57 2.10 18.56
CA GLU A 105 0.12 0.86 19.18
C GLU A 105 0.55 -0.36 18.34
N HIS A 106 0.41 -0.28 17.02
CA HIS A 106 0.88 -1.30 16.08
C HIS A 106 2.34 -1.68 16.29
N ILE A 107 3.22 -0.67 16.32
CA ILE A 107 4.67 -0.87 16.50
C ILE A 107 5.01 -1.39 17.90
N VAL A 108 4.30 -0.94 18.93
CA VAL A 108 4.53 -1.43 20.30
C VAL A 108 4.20 -2.91 20.39
N ILE A 109 3.05 -3.35 19.85
CA ILE A 109 2.67 -4.77 19.82
C ILE A 109 3.69 -5.57 19.02
N ALA A 110 4.11 -5.09 17.84
CA ALA A 110 5.14 -5.76 17.04
C ALA A 110 6.48 -5.91 17.81
N GLY A 111 6.89 -4.89 18.56
CA GLY A 111 8.07 -4.97 19.43
C GLY A 111 7.93 -6.03 20.52
N GLU A 112 6.76 -6.16 21.14
CA GLU A 112 6.49 -7.23 22.11
C GLU A 112 6.50 -8.62 21.45
N ILE A 113 6.02 -8.75 20.21
CA ILE A 113 6.09 -10.01 19.44
C ILE A 113 7.54 -10.41 19.21
N VAL A 114 8.40 -9.46 18.80
CA VAL A 114 9.83 -9.70 18.59
C VAL A 114 10.49 -10.22 19.87
N GLU A 115 10.25 -9.59 21.02
CA GLU A 115 10.83 -10.04 22.29
C GLU A 115 10.29 -11.40 22.75
N ALA A 116 9.00 -11.68 22.55
CA ALA A 116 8.41 -12.99 22.85
C ALA A 116 8.98 -14.08 21.94
N ALA A 117 9.13 -13.82 20.64
CA ALA A 117 9.69 -14.76 19.68
C ALA A 117 11.16 -15.06 20.00
N LYS A 118 11.96 -14.04 20.33
CA LYS A 118 13.37 -14.21 20.77
C LYS A 118 13.52 -15.08 22.00
N SER A 119 12.57 -15.03 22.93
CA SER A 119 12.58 -15.84 24.14
C SER A 119 11.95 -17.23 23.98
N GLY A 120 11.40 -17.55 22.81
CA GLY A 120 10.72 -18.81 22.52
C GLY A 120 9.34 -18.94 23.20
N ASP A 121 8.73 -17.83 23.62
CA ASP A 121 7.42 -17.82 24.26
C ASP A 121 6.29 -17.86 23.22
N GLU A 122 6.05 -19.05 22.64
CA GLU A 122 5.02 -19.27 21.63
C GLU A 122 3.61 -18.89 22.10
N ALA A 123 3.32 -19.08 23.39
CA ALA A 123 2.01 -18.74 23.95
C ALA A 123 1.80 -17.21 23.92
N LYS A 124 2.82 -16.44 24.30
CA LYS A 124 2.78 -14.98 24.24
C LYS A 124 2.77 -14.46 22.81
N VAL A 125 3.54 -15.06 21.89
CA VAL A 125 3.49 -14.73 20.45
C VAL A 125 2.07 -14.90 19.92
N ASN A 126 1.43 -16.05 20.17
CA ASN A 126 0.06 -16.31 19.72
C ASN A 126 -0.98 -15.34 20.30
N GLN A 127 -0.80 -14.92 21.56
CA GLN A 127 -1.64 -13.91 22.18
C GLN A 127 -1.45 -12.55 21.49
N LEU A 128 -0.21 -12.09 21.38
CA LEU A 128 0.11 -10.77 20.80
C LEU A 128 -0.26 -10.70 19.32
N ASN A 129 -0.11 -11.78 18.56
CA ASN A 129 -0.50 -11.82 17.16
C ASN A 129 -2.01 -11.55 16.99
N LYS A 130 -2.86 -12.07 17.88
CA LYS A 130 -4.30 -11.75 17.86
C LYS A 130 -4.56 -10.27 18.13
N GLU A 131 -3.84 -9.68 19.08
CA GLU A 131 -3.94 -8.24 19.38
C GLU A 131 -3.43 -7.37 18.21
N TRP A 132 -2.41 -7.86 17.50
CA TRP A 132 -1.82 -7.18 16.35
C TRP A 132 -2.76 -7.16 15.16
N TYR A 133 -3.41 -8.30 14.86
CA TYR A 133 -4.47 -8.39 13.85
C TYR A 133 -5.71 -7.58 14.22
N ARG A 134 -6.08 -7.51 15.51
CA ARG A 134 -7.12 -6.59 15.99
C ARG A 134 -6.74 -5.13 15.76
N ASN A 135 -5.49 -4.73 16.04
CA ASN A 135 -5.03 -3.37 15.74
C ASN A 135 -5.06 -3.07 14.22
N ALA A 136 -4.70 -4.03 13.37
CA ALA A 136 -4.85 -3.91 11.92
C ALA A 136 -6.32 -3.69 11.50
N ASP A 137 -7.25 -4.41 12.12
CA ASP A 137 -8.69 -4.20 11.91
C ASP A 137 -9.14 -2.80 12.32
N ASP A 138 -8.64 -2.28 13.44
CA ASP A 138 -8.95 -0.93 13.92
C ASP A 138 -8.38 0.15 12.98
N ILE A 139 -7.18 -0.04 12.43
CA ILE A 139 -6.59 0.83 11.40
C ILE A 139 -7.45 0.81 10.13
N ALA A 140 -7.83 -0.38 9.66
CA ALA A 140 -8.69 -0.52 8.48
C ALA A 140 -10.04 0.16 8.70
N ALA A 141 -10.67 -0.03 9.86
CA ALA A 141 -11.94 0.60 10.23
C ALA A 141 -11.83 2.12 10.28
N PHE A 142 -10.75 2.65 10.86
CA PHE A 142 -10.52 4.09 10.91
C PHE A 142 -10.37 4.69 9.51
N LEU A 143 -9.52 4.11 8.65
CA LEU A 143 -9.26 4.63 7.31
C LEU A 143 -10.49 4.54 6.39
N SER A 144 -11.18 3.39 6.40
CA SER A 144 -12.42 3.22 5.62
C SER A 144 -13.58 4.08 6.14
N GLY A 145 -13.66 4.31 7.45
CA GLY A 145 -14.65 5.22 8.04
C GLY A 145 -14.42 6.68 7.65
N ALA A 146 -13.16 7.09 7.47
CA ALA A 146 -12.80 8.44 7.03
C ALA A 146 -12.98 8.66 5.51
N ASN A 147 -12.87 7.60 4.71
CA ASN A 147 -12.83 7.68 3.25
C ASN A 147 -13.75 6.66 2.56
N PRO A 148 -14.84 7.10 1.89
CA PRO A 148 -15.81 6.19 1.25
C PRO A 148 -15.25 5.45 0.03
N HIS A 149 -14.08 5.84 -0.48
CA HIS A 149 -13.40 5.14 -1.58
C HIS A 149 -12.51 3.99 -1.11
N LEU A 150 -12.29 3.86 0.21
CA LEU A 150 -11.51 2.78 0.80
C LEU A 150 -12.46 1.75 1.42
N LYS A 151 -12.58 0.57 0.81
CA LYS A 151 -13.36 -0.52 1.40
C LYS A 151 -12.60 -1.10 2.59
N ASN A 152 -13.30 -1.32 3.69
CA ASN A 152 -12.71 -1.90 4.90
C ASN A 152 -12.03 -3.25 4.61
N GLU A 153 -12.69 -4.13 3.86
CA GLU A 153 -12.17 -5.46 3.53
C GLU A 153 -10.88 -5.39 2.70
N ASP A 154 -10.81 -4.48 1.73
CA ASP A 154 -9.61 -4.29 0.91
C ASP A 154 -8.43 -3.81 1.78
N LEU A 155 -8.69 -2.89 2.72
CA LEU A 155 -7.69 -2.43 3.68
C LEU A 155 -7.22 -3.53 4.64
N LYS A 156 -8.14 -4.37 5.13
CA LYS A 156 -7.80 -5.53 5.97
C LYS A 156 -6.86 -6.48 5.23
N ASN A 157 -7.18 -6.82 3.98
CA ASN A 157 -6.34 -7.68 3.16
C ASN A 157 -4.94 -7.09 2.94
N LEU A 158 -4.84 -5.78 2.68
CA LEU A 158 -3.56 -5.10 2.55
C LEU A 158 -2.76 -5.13 3.86
N LEU A 159 -3.40 -4.87 5.00
CA LEU A 159 -2.72 -4.88 6.29
C LEU A 159 -2.30 -6.30 6.69
N TYR A 160 -3.14 -7.31 6.47
CA TYR A 160 -2.81 -8.70 6.83
C TYR A 160 -1.62 -9.24 6.05
N MET A 161 -1.58 -9.01 4.73
CA MET A 161 -0.40 -9.34 3.92
C MET A 161 0.85 -8.61 4.42
N HIS A 162 0.71 -7.36 4.88
CA HIS A 162 1.84 -6.67 5.51
C HIS A 162 2.30 -7.34 6.81
N LEU A 163 1.38 -7.81 7.66
CA LEU A 163 1.74 -8.55 8.89
C LEU A 163 2.44 -9.87 8.59
N GLU A 164 1.98 -10.59 7.56
CA GLU A 164 2.61 -11.83 7.09
C GLU A 164 4.07 -11.56 6.68
N LEU A 165 4.32 -10.57 5.82
CA LEU A 165 5.67 -10.23 5.35
C LEU A 165 6.62 -9.78 6.48
N VAL A 166 6.11 -9.04 7.47
CA VAL A 166 6.90 -8.65 8.66
C VAL A 166 7.18 -9.87 9.55
N THR A 167 6.24 -10.80 9.66
CA THR A 167 6.43 -12.07 10.39
C THR A 167 7.51 -12.89 9.70
N ASP A 168 7.51 -12.95 8.37
CA ASP A 168 8.52 -13.68 7.59
C ASP A 168 9.93 -13.09 7.77
N ASP A 169 10.08 -11.75 7.77
CA ASP A 169 11.37 -11.09 8.11
C ASP A 169 11.85 -11.49 9.51
N LEU A 170 10.96 -11.47 10.52
CA LEU A 170 11.30 -11.83 11.89
C LEU A 170 11.72 -13.31 12.01
N VAL A 171 10.92 -14.23 11.45
CA VAL A 171 11.20 -15.68 11.51
C VAL A 171 12.52 -15.98 10.81
N ALA A 172 12.70 -15.49 9.57
CA ALA A 172 13.94 -15.69 8.82
C ALA A 172 15.16 -15.10 9.55
N SER A 173 15.01 -13.94 10.21
CA SER A 173 16.05 -13.33 11.02
C SER A 173 16.46 -14.19 12.23
N LEU A 174 15.49 -14.81 12.93
CA LEU A 174 15.74 -15.68 14.08
C LEU A 174 16.39 -17.01 13.65
N GLU A 175 15.96 -17.55 12.51
CA GLU A 175 16.49 -18.78 11.92
C GLU A 175 17.83 -18.59 11.19
N LYS A 176 18.23 -17.32 10.97
CA LYS A 176 19.42 -16.92 10.20
C LYS A 176 19.34 -17.33 8.74
N ASP A 177 18.13 -17.42 8.20
CA ASP A 177 17.88 -17.60 6.77
C ASP A 177 17.93 -16.24 6.07
N TRP A 178 19.13 -15.86 5.62
CA TRP A 178 19.34 -14.55 5.01
C TRP A 178 18.70 -14.41 3.63
N GLU A 179 18.55 -15.51 2.89
CA GLU A 179 17.90 -15.49 1.58
C GLU A 179 16.39 -15.23 1.74
N ALA A 180 15.73 -15.97 2.65
CA ALA A 180 14.32 -15.76 2.96
C ALA A 180 14.08 -14.36 3.53
N ARG A 181 14.98 -13.88 4.40
CA ARG A 181 14.88 -12.52 4.95
C ARG A 181 14.92 -11.45 3.87
N ILE A 182 15.87 -11.55 2.92
CA ILE A 182 15.97 -10.59 1.81
C ILE A 182 14.70 -10.62 0.96
N ALA A 183 14.19 -11.82 0.64
CA ALA A 183 12.95 -11.97 -0.12
C ALA A 183 11.75 -11.31 0.58
N ALA A 184 11.57 -11.56 1.89
CA ALA A 184 10.49 -10.97 2.68
C ALA A 184 10.54 -9.43 2.69
N ILE A 185 11.75 -8.84 2.74
CA ILE A 185 11.92 -7.37 2.70
C ILE A 185 11.61 -6.80 1.32
N ASP A 186 12.09 -7.43 0.25
CA ASP A 186 11.84 -6.98 -1.13
C ASP A 186 10.35 -7.05 -1.48
N GLU A 187 9.68 -8.14 -1.08
CA GLU A 187 8.23 -8.29 -1.19
C GLU A 187 7.50 -7.29 -0.29
N GLY A 188 7.97 -7.09 0.94
CA GLY A 188 7.48 -6.09 1.90
C GLY A 188 7.47 -4.67 1.34
N ILE A 189 8.57 -4.24 0.70
CA ILE A 189 8.67 -2.92 0.06
C ILE A 189 7.70 -2.82 -1.12
N THR A 190 7.62 -3.87 -1.94
CA THR A 190 6.70 -3.90 -3.09
C THR A 190 5.25 -3.76 -2.63
N HIS A 191 4.87 -4.54 -1.62
CA HIS A 191 3.53 -4.55 -1.04
C HIS A 191 3.17 -3.23 -0.34
N ILE A 192 4.10 -2.65 0.43
CA ILE A 192 3.80 -1.40 1.14
C ILE A 192 3.55 -0.23 0.18
N ILE A 193 4.18 -0.22 -0.99
CA ILE A 193 3.91 0.75 -2.06
C ILE A 193 2.47 0.58 -2.57
N VAL A 194 2.02 -0.66 -2.81
CA VAL A 194 0.63 -0.93 -3.23
C VAL A 194 -0.37 -0.43 -2.19
N MET A 195 -0.10 -0.66 -0.91
CA MET A 195 -0.96 -0.18 0.17
C MET A 195 -0.95 1.36 0.29
N ALA A 196 0.23 1.98 0.19
CA ALA A 196 0.36 3.44 0.17
C ALA A 196 -0.42 4.07 -0.99
N ASP A 197 -0.39 3.45 -2.17
CA ASP A 197 -1.10 3.90 -3.36
C ASP A 197 -2.61 3.76 -3.21
N ALA A 198 -3.08 2.62 -2.70
CA ALA A 198 -4.50 2.41 -2.44
C ALA A 198 -5.06 3.50 -1.50
N ILE A 199 -4.36 3.78 -0.40
CA ILE A 199 -4.76 4.79 0.58
C ILE A 199 -4.69 6.19 -0.06
N SER A 200 -3.55 6.57 -0.63
CA SER A 200 -3.34 7.93 -1.17
C SER A 200 -4.28 8.26 -2.33
N GLN A 201 -4.53 7.31 -3.25
CA GLN A 201 -5.52 7.47 -4.31
C GLN A 201 -6.94 7.64 -3.75
N GLY A 202 -7.28 6.93 -2.67
CA GLY A 202 -8.52 7.15 -1.94
C GLY A 202 -8.64 8.61 -1.46
N VAL A 203 -7.57 9.14 -0.86
CA VAL A 203 -7.54 10.53 -0.36
C VAL A 203 -7.72 11.53 -1.51
N VAL A 204 -7.02 11.34 -2.62
CA VAL A 204 -7.13 12.20 -3.80
C VAL A 204 -8.54 12.18 -4.39
N LYS A 205 -9.16 10.99 -4.49
CA LYS A 205 -10.54 10.83 -4.97
C LYS A 205 -11.56 11.54 -4.08
N GLN A 206 -11.35 11.54 -2.76
CA GLN A 206 -12.24 12.20 -1.82
C GLN A 206 -12.10 13.73 -1.85
N PHE A 207 -10.89 14.26 -2.08
CA PHE A 207 -10.59 15.69 -2.02
C PHE A 207 -9.91 16.24 -3.29
N PRO A 208 -10.52 16.08 -4.48
CA PRO A 208 -9.86 16.44 -5.74
C PRO A 208 -9.43 17.90 -5.79
N ASP A 209 -10.18 18.82 -5.18
CA ASP A 209 -9.85 20.26 -5.16
C ASP A 209 -8.57 20.60 -4.38
N LYS A 210 -8.13 19.74 -3.45
CA LYS A 210 -6.88 19.93 -2.70
C LYS A 210 -5.64 19.49 -3.50
N PHE A 211 -5.84 18.77 -4.61
CA PHE A 211 -4.78 18.20 -5.43
C PHE A 211 -4.91 18.65 -6.89
N LYS A 212 -5.28 19.91 -7.13
CA LYS A 212 -5.28 20.53 -8.46
C LYS A 212 -4.03 21.36 -8.69
#